data_AF-A0A9E4U866-F1
#
_entry.id   AF-A0A9E4U866-F1
#
_cell.length_a   1.000
_cell.length_b   1.000
_cell.length_c   1.000
_cell.angle_alpha   90.00
_cell.angle_beta   90.00
_cell.angle_gamma   90.00
#
_symmetry.space_group_name_H-M   'P 1'
#
loop_
_entity.id
_entity.type
_entity.pdbx_description
1 polymer ?
#
loop_
_entity_poly.entity_id
_entity_poly.type
_entity_poly.pdbx_seq_one_letter_code
_entity_poly.pdbx_strand_id
1 'polypeptide(L)'
;MRSDRERLAAFRDRHRGERCFVIGNGPSLKQTDLSLLKEEFTFGMNRIYMIFAELGFSTTYFLAINTLVIEQCASEIRALRIPKFLTWRSRRWMSGDSGTIFV
;
A
#
# COMPACT_ATOMS: atom_id res chain seq x y z
N MET A 1 -2.91 -18.59 1.83
CA MET A 1 -4.33 -18.57 2.29
C MET A 1 -4.51 -18.76 3.79
N ARG A 2 -4.01 -19.83 4.46
CA ARG A 2 -4.01 -19.88 5.95
C ARG A 2 -3.06 -18.84 6.56
N SER A 3 -1.83 -18.77 6.04
CA SER A 3 -0.82 -17.79 6.46
C SER A 3 -1.23 -16.34 6.26
N ASP A 4 -1.88 -16.00 5.14
CA ASP A 4 -2.30 -14.62 4.87
C ASP A 4 -3.40 -14.15 5.83
N ARG A 5 -4.32 -15.05 6.22
CA ARG A 5 -5.35 -14.74 7.22
C ARG A 5 -4.75 -14.44 8.59
N GLU A 6 -3.75 -15.22 9.01
CA GLU A 6 -3.03 -14.99 10.27
C GLU A 6 -2.24 -13.67 10.22
N ARG A 7 -1.54 -13.41 9.12
CA ARG A 7 -0.82 -12.16 8.89
C ARG A 7 -1.77 -10.96 8.89
N LEU A 8 -2.95 -11.08 8.28
CA LEU A 8 -3.97 -10.04 8.28
C LEU A 8 -4.55 -9.83 9.69
N ALA A 9 -4.76 -10.91 10.46
CA ALA A 9 -5.24 -10.81 11.83
C ALA A 9 -4.29 -10.03 12.75
N ALA A 10 -2.98 -10.06 12.49
CA ALA A 10 -1.98 -9.25 13.22
C ALA A 10 -2.12 -7.72 13.01
N PHE A 11 -2.94 -7.27 12.05
CA PHE A 11 -3.26 -5.86 11.85
C PHE A 11 -4.58 -5.42 12.51
N ARG A 12 -5.35 -6.36 13.10
CA ARG A 12 -6.57 -6.03 13.84
C ARG A 12 -6.24 -5.10 14.99
N ASP A 13 -6.96 -3.97 15.09
CA ASP A 13 -6.81 -2.95 16.13
C ASP A 13 -5.39 -2.39 16.28
N ARG A 14 -4.52 -2.57 15.28
CA ARG A 14 -3.11 -2.16 15.34
C ARG A 14 -2.94 -0.65 15.57
N HIS A 15 -3.89 0.14 15.06
CA HIS A 15 -3.90 1.60 15.15
C HIS A 15 -5.13 2.13 15.88
N ARG A 16 -5.66 1.37 16.86
CA ARG A 16 -6.92 1.72 17.51
C ARG A 16 -6.78 3.02 18.31
N GLY A 17 -7.58 4.02 17.96
CA GLY A 17 -7.56 5.35 18.59
C GLY A 17 -6.59 6.33 17.92
N GLU A 18 -5.85 5.88 16.90
CA GLU A 18 -4.94 6.72 16.12
C GLU A 18 -5.60 7.19 14.82
N ARG A 19 -5.10 8.29 14.27
CA ARG A 19 -5.56 8.82 12.99
C ARG A 19 -4.92 8.03 11.85
N CYS A 20 -5.71 7.75 10.82
CA CYS A 20 -5.25 7.13 9.59
C CYS A 20 -5.76 7.93 8.39
N PHE A 21 -4.92 8.07 7.38
CA PHE A 21 -5.24 8.75 6.13
C PHE A 21 -5.19 7.77 4.95
N VAL A 22 -6.19 7.85 4.09
CA VAL A 22 -6.23 7.08 2.84
C VAL A 22 -5.86 8.03 1.70
N ILE A 23 -4.78 7.72 0.99
CA ILE A 23 -4.26 8.54 -0.09
C ILE A 23 -4.61 7.88 -1.42
N GLY A 24 -5.50 8.55 -2.15
CA GLY A 24 -5.92 8.15 -3.49
C GLY A 24 -4.89 8.46 -4.58
N ASN A 25 -5.36 8.63 -5.81
CA ASN A 25 -4.51 9.01 -6.96
C ASN A 25 -5.10 10.20 -7.73
N GLY A 26 -5.94 11.01 -7.07
CA GLY A 26 -6.61 12.14 -7.70
C GLY A 26 -5.63 13.26 -8.04
N PRO A 27 -5.91 14.07 -9.09
CA PRO A 27 -5.06 15.20 -9.45
C PRO A 27 -4.97 16.27 -8.34
N SER A 28 -5.96 16.33 -7.44
CA SER A 28 -5.97 17.20 -6.26
C SER A 28 -4.76 16.99 -5.33
N LEU A 29 -4.14 15.81 -5.35
CA LEU A 29 -2.93 15.55 -4.56
C LEU A 29 -1.78 16.47 -4.94
N LYS A 30 -1.71 16.93 -6.19
CA LYS A 30 -0.68 17.89 -6.62
C LYS A 30 -0.79 19.26 -5.95
N GLN A 31 -1.98 19.59 -5.44
CA GLN A 31 -2.25 20.86 -4.75
C GLN A 31 -2.38 20.68 -3.24
N THR A 32 -2.15 19.47 -2.74
CA THR A 32 -2.27 19.14 -1.32
C THR A 32 -0.87 19.04 -0.72
N ASP A 33 -0.62 19.73 0.38
CA ASP A 33 0.62 19.55 1.13
C ASP A 33 0.58 18.22 1.89
N LEU A 34 1.14 17.18 1.28
CA LEU A 34 1.22 15.84 1.84
C LEU A 34 2.36 15.68 2.85
N SER A 35 3.25 16.68 3.00
CA SER A 35 4.33 16.63 4.01
C SER A 35 3.78 16.54 5.44
N LEU A 36 2.58 17.07 5.66
CA LEU A 36 1.84 16.99 6.92
C LEU A 36 1.50 15.56 7.34
N LEU A 37 1.55 14.59 6.42
CA LEU A 37 1.22 13.19 6.68
C LEU A 37 2.44 12.33 7.01
N LYS A 38 3.64 12.92 7.11
CA LYS A 38 4.89 12.18 7.33
C LYS A 38 4.89 11.35 8.62
N GLU A 39 4.28 11.89 9.68
CA GLU A 39 4.19 11.25 11.00
C GLU A 39 2.82 10.58 11.24
N GLU A 40 1.99 10.48 10.20
CA GLU A 40 0.65 9.91 10.29
C GLU A 40 0.59 8.52 9.64
N PHE A 41 -0.34 7.67 10.09
CA PHE A 41 -0.55 6.37 9.43
C PHE A 41 -1.26 6.56 8.10
N THR A 42 -0.67 6.01 7.04
CA THR A 42 -1.13 6.25 5.68
C THR A 42 -1.33 4.96 4.90
N PHE A 43 -2.44 4.92 4.16
CA PHE A 43 -2.77 3.89 3.19
C PHE A 43 -2.67 4.47 1.79
N GLY A 44 -1.61 4.11 1.08
CA GLY A 44 -1.39 4.51 -0.30
C GLY A 44 -1.98 3.50 -1.28
N MET A 45 -2.66 3.98 -2.32
CA MET A 45 -3.32 3.11 -3.29
C MET A 45 -2.71 3.15 -4.69
N ASN A 46 -2.75 2.04 -5.43
CA ASN A 46 -2.37 1.93 -6.85
C ASN A 46 -0.98 2.48 -7.20
N ARG A 47 -0.88 3.66 -7.84
CA ARG A 47 0.40 4.20 -8.32
C ARG A 47 0.96 5.33 -7.45
N ILE A 48 0.51 5.42 -6.20
CA ILE A 48 0.96 6.43 -5.22
C ILE A 48 2.47 6.44 -5.00
N TYR A 49 3.15 5.30 -5.19
CA TYR A 49 4.61 5.21 -5.01
C TYR A 49 5.39 6.11 -5.96
N MET A 50 4.77 6.55 -7.07
CA MET A 50 5.41 7.46 -8.03
C MET A 50 5.76 8.82 -7.41
N ILE A 51 5.03 9.26 -6.38
CA ILE A 51 5.28 10.55 -5.72
C ILE A 51 6.17 10.43 -4.48
N PHE A 52 6.58 9.23 -4.06
CA PHE A 52 7.40 9.06 -2.83
C PHE A 52 8.74 9.79 -2.88
N ALA A 53 9.36 9.84 -4.06
CA ALA A 53 10.62 10.58 -4.27
C ALA A 53 10.44 12.09 -4.07
N GLU A 54 9.29 12.64 -4.51
CA GLU A 54 8.94 14.06 -4.34
C GLU A 54 8.52 14.37 -2.90
N LEU A 55 7.77 13.47 -2.27
CA LEU A 55 7.33 13.60 -0.88
C LEU A 55 8.45 13.45 0.15
N GLY A 56 9.52 12.71 -0.18
CA GLY A 56 10.60 12.39 0.74
C GLY A 56 10.22 11.35 1.81
N PHE A 57 9.04 10.73 1.72
CA PHE A 57 8.60 9.62 2.56
C PHE A 57 7.68 8.65 1.79
N SER A 58 7.57 7.42 2.29
CA SER A 58 6.63 6.40 1.77
C SER A 58 5.41 6.27 2.68
N THR A 59 4.29 5.80 2.14
CA THR A 59 3.12 5.47 2.97
C THR A 59 3.40 4.31 3.92
N THR A 60 2.66 4.23 5.03
CA THR A 60 2.78 3.11 5.99
C THR A 60 2.36 1.78 5.34
N TYR A 61 1.30 1.81 4.54
CA TYR A 61 0.72 0.64 3.88
C TYR A 61 0.47 0.91 2.41
N PHE A 62 0.58 -0.14 1.60
CA PHE A 62 0.25 -0.09 0.18
C PHE A 62 -0.93 -1.00 -0.15
N LEU A 63 -1.86 -0.52 -0.96
CA LEU A 63 -3.05 -1.26 -1.37
C LEU A 63 -3.26 -1.20 -2.89
N ALA A 64 -3.59 -2.35 -3.47
CA ALA A 64 -4.12 -2.39 -4.82
C ALA A 64 -5.07 -3.58 -4.99
N ILE A 65 -6.28 -3.29 -5.47
CA ILE A 65 -7.29 -4.30 -5.80
C ILE A 65 -7.42 -4.48 -7.31
N ASN A 66 -7.15 -3.43 -8.09
CA ASN A 66 -7.17 -3.54 -9.54
C ASN A 66 -6.02 -4.43 -10.03
N THR A 67 -6.38 -5.56 -10.61
CA THR A 67 -5.41 -6.55 -11.09
C THR A 67 -4.54 -6.03 -12.23
N LEU A 68 -5.08 -5.16 -13.10
CA LEU A 68 -4.31 -4.57 -14.21
C LEU A 68 -3.18 -3.67 -13.71
N VAL A 69 -3.42 -2.90 -12.65
CA VAL A 69 -2.37 -2.06 -12.02
C VAL A 69 -1.25 -2.96 -11.48
N ILE A 70 -1.62 -4.06 -10.82
CA ILE A 70 -0.63 -4.96 -10.22
C ILE A 70 0.16 -5.71 -11.29
N GLU A 71 -0.49 -6.13 -12.35
CA GLU A 71 0.15 -6.77 -13.50
C GLU A 71 1.17 -5.84 -14.18
N GLN A 72 0.75 -4.62 -14.51
CA GLN A 72 1.59 -3.67 -15.25
C GLN A 72 2.72 -3.09 -14.41
N CYS A 73 2.56 -3.02 -13.09
CA CYS A 73 3.51 -2.39 -12.17
C CYS A 73 4.10 -3.39 -11.16
N ALA A 74 4.12 -4.68 -11.49
CA ALA A 74 4.53 -5.73 -10.57
C ALA A 74 5.95 -5.51 -10.03
N SER A 75 6.89 -5.11 -10.89
CA SER A 75 8.28 -4.84 -10.53
C SER A 75 8.40 -3.74 -9.47
N GLU A 76 7.72 -2.63 -9.68
CA GLU A 76 7.75 -1.47 -8.80
C GLU A 76 7.07 -1.78 -7.48
N ILE A 77 5.92 -2.45 -7.52
CA ILE A 77 5.19 -2.87 -6.31
C ILE A 77 6.04 -3.84 -5.49
N ARG A 78 6.75 -4.79 -6.12
CA ARG A 78 7.65 -5.71 -5.41
C ARG A 78 8.83 -4.99 -4.77
N ALA A 79 9.33 -3.91 -5.38
CA ALA A 79 10.41 -3.11 -4.83
C ALA A 79 10.00 -2.32 -3.56
N LEU A 80 8.70 -2.11 -3.33
CA LEU A 80 8.21 -1.46 -2.12
C LEU A 80 8.50 -2.31 -0.88
N ARG A 81 9.21 -1.73 0.09
CA ARG A 81 9.58 -2.36 1.37
C ARG A 81 8.55 -2.13 2.49
N ILE A 82 7.34 -1.76 2.13
CA ILE A 82 6.20 -1.54 3.03
C ILE A 82 5.21 -2.71 2.92
N PRO A 83 4.40 -2.97 3.95
CA PRO A 83 3.37 -4.01 3.86
C PRO A 83 2.37 -3.69 2.73
N LYS A 84 2.12 -4.68 1.87
CA LYS A 84 1.28 -4.58 0.68
C LYS A 84 0.04 -5.45 0.85
N PHE A 85 -1.17 -4.88 0.80
CA PHE A 85 -2.42 -5.64 0.76
C PHE A 85 -2.96 -5.66 -0.66
N LEU A 86 -2.87 -6.83 -1.31
CA LEU A 86 -3.18 -6.99 -2.72
C LEU A 86 -4.29 -8.02 -2.90
N THR A 87 -5.14 -7.85 -3.91
CA THR A 87 -6.16 -8.88 -4.20
C THR A 87 -5.53 -10.26 -4.43
N TRP A 88 -6.13 -11.34 -3.90
CA TRP A 88 -5.68 -12.72 -4.16
C TRP A 88 -5.54 -13.06 -5.66
N ARG A 89 -6.31 -12.37 -6.52
CA ARG A 89 -6.22 -12.54 -7.98
C ARG A 89 -4.86 -12.16 -8.55
N SER A 90 -4.06 -11.37 -7.83
CA SER A 90 -2.74 -10.94 -8.27
C SER A 90 -1.58 -11.84 -7.88
N ARG A 91 -1.85 -12.95 -7.18
CA ARG A 91 -0.81 -13.86 -6.65
C ARG A 91 0.20 -14.34 -7.69
N ARG A 92 -0.18 -14.44 -8.97
CA ARG A 92 0.72 -14.90 -10.04
C ARG A 92 1.89 -13.93 -10.29
N TRP A 93 1.68 -12.63 -10.12
CA TRP A 93 2.72 -11.61 -10.30
C TRP A 93 3.47 -11.31 -9.00
N MET A 94 2.85 -11.62 -7.86
CA MET A 94 3.37 -11.31 -6.52
C MET A 94 3.86 -12.56 -5.77
N SER A 95 4.02 -13.69 -6.46
CA SER A 95 4.47 -14.94 -5.84
C SER A 95 5.90 -14.77 -5.29
N GLY A 96 6.11 -15.22 -4.05
CA GLY A 96 7.40 -15.11 -3.36
C GLY A 96 7.72 -13.73 -2.78
N ASP A 97 6.85 -12.72 -2.91
CA ASP A 97 7.01 -11.45 -2.21
C ASP A 97 6.53 -11.57 -0.76
N SER A 98 7.47 -11.65 0.19
CA SER A 98 7.17 -11.75 1.61
C SER A 98 6.48 -10.50 2.17
N GLY A 99 6.57 -9.35 1.50
CA GLY A 99 5.90 -8.11 1.89
C GLY A 99 4.41 -8.07 1.51
N THR A 100 3.93 -9.01 0.70
CA THR A 100 2.53 -9.04 0.24
C THR A 100 1.66 -9.92 1.12
N ILE A 101 0.54 -9.37 1.56
CA ILE A 101 -0.59 -10.05 2.20
C ILE A 101 -1.74 -10.04 1.21
N PHE A 102 -2.21 -11.21 0.83
CA PHE A 102 -3.33 -11.29 -0.09
C PHE A 102 -4.67 -11.17 0.64
N VAL A 103 -5.54 -10.29 0.13
CA VAL A 103 -6.90 -10.04 0.60
C VAL A 103 -7.95 -10.47 -0.43
#